data_AF-A0A9K3LWR7-F1
#
_entry.id   AF-A0A9K3LWR7-F1
#
_cell.length_a   1.000
_cell.length_b   1.000
_cell.length_c   1.000
_cell.angle_alpha   90.00
_cell.angle_beta   90.00
_cell.angle_gamma   90.00
#
_symmetry.space_group_name_H-M   'P 1'
#
loop_
_entity.id
_entity.type
_entity.pdbx_description
1 polymer ?
#
loop_
_entity_poly.entity_id
_entity_poly.type
_entity_poly.pdbx_seq_one_letter_code
_entity_poly.pdbx_strand_id
1 'polypeptide(L)'
;MLRRRTKPLVAAKPNGPLWIAEDLFRDDRALLVDDDAVAPLSGDNHLSTALVDYLLQRSLQPTDLQDTTLVGSANSLHFFHQVNAKIATAPSDPNVAKSVENIRQRCSHYKDNKFEFLSPFCIDHHFVAVKIVFDLRSPDIFHEVSVYDSLIKGGRRNNSVHRNSPPAKYLRSFQQFIANFCLFGNPKCEVLLANPDHIVEKADVQGVEITKGNLWCRDNSVTVSS
;
A
#
# COMPACT_ATOMS: atom_id res chain seq x y z
N MET A 1 -39.06 41.45 -3.30
CA MET A 1 -38.63 40.04 -3.25
C MET A 1 -37.86 39.70 -4.53
N LEU A 2 -36.53 39.64 -4.48
CA LEU A 2 -35.70 39.19 -5.61
C LEU A 2 -34.96 37.91 -5.20
N ARG A 3 -35.34 36.79 -5.82
CA ARG A 3 -34.70 35.49 -5.66
C ARG A 3 -33.29 35.56 -6.27
N ARG A 4 -32.25 35.46 -5.44
CA ARG A 4 -30.88 35.24 -5.92
C ARG A 4 -30.81 33.83 -6.52
N ARG A 5 -30.66 33.77 -7.85
CA ARG A 5 -30.21 32.56 -8.55
C ARG A 5 -28.76 32.29 -8.13
N THR A 6 -28.55 31.35 -7.21
CA THR A 6 -27.27 30.70 -7.05
C THR A 6 -26.98 29.93 -8.33
N LYS A 7 -26.04 30.42 -9.14
CA LYS A 7 -25.48 29.63 -10.23
C LYS A 7 -24.86 28.36 -9.60
N PRO A 8 -25.09 27.17 -10.15
CA PRO A 8 -24.35 25.99 -9.71
C PRO A 8 -22.86 26.25 -9.92
N LEU A 9 -22.07 25.96 -8.89
CA LEU A 9 -20.62 25.87 -9.00
C LEU A 9 -20.32 24.89 -10.14
N VAL A 10 -19.80 25.44 -11.24
CA VAL A 10 -19.24 24.65 -12.33
C VAL A 10 -18.10 23.85 -11.71
N ALA A 11 -18.32 22.55 -11.53
CA ALA A 11 -17.27 21.63 -11.11
C ALA A 11 -16.12 21.77 -12.11
N ALA A 12 -15.00 22.29 -11.63
CA ALA A 12 -13.77 22.28 -12.39
C ALA A 12 -13.48 20.83 -12.77
N LYS A 13 -13.38 20.54 -14.07
CA LYS A 13 -12.91 19.25 -14.54
C LYS A 13 -11.48 19.06 -14.00
N PRO A 14 -11.18 18.02 -13.19
CA PRO A 14 -9.81 17.72 -12.84
C PRO A 14 -9.17 17.09 -14.08
N ASN A 15 -8.43 17.91 -14.85
CA ASN A 15 -7.61 17.45 -15.97
C ASN A 15 -6.26 16.91 -15.46
N GLY A 16 -6.32 15.89 -14.62
CA GLY A 16 -5.19 15.04 -14.24
C GLY A 16 -5.76 13.67 -13.89
N PRO A 17 -5.12 12.56 -14.28
CA PRO A 17 -5.61 11.24 -13.89
C PRO A 17 -5.72 11.20 -12.38
N LEU A 18 -6.91 10.85 -11.90
CA LEU A 18 -7.16 10.58 -10.50
C LEU A 18 -6.45 9.25 -10.21
N TRP A 19 -5.14 9.27 -9.96
CA TRP A 19 -4.32 8.06 -9.71
C TRP A 19 -4.87 7.22 -8.54
N ILE A 20 -5.66 7.85 -7.67
CA ILE A 20 -6.43 7.24 -6.58
C ILE A 20 -7.51 6.25 -7.09
N ALA A 21 -8.04 6.42 -8.31
CA ALA A 21 -9.08 5.57 -8.89
C ALA A 21 -8.55 4.40 -9.74
N GLU A 22 -7.28 4.41 -10.14
CA GLU A 22 -6.68 3.34 -10.96
C GLU A 22 -5.78 2.38 -10.17
N ASP A 23 -5.55 2.68 -8.89
CA ASP A 23 -4.74 1.90 -7.98
C ASP A 23 -5.31 0.49 -7.81
N LEU A 24 -4.63 -0.49 -8.42
CA LEU A 24 -4.95 -1.92 -8.27
C LEU A 24 -4.92 -2.38 -6.82
N PHE A 25 -4.18 -1.69 -5.95
CA PHE A 25 -3.99 -2.06 -4.54
C PHE A 25 -5.11 -1.54 -3.64
N ARG A 26 -6.12 -0.88 -4.22
CA ARG A 26 -7.37 -0.49 -3.55
C ARG A 26 -8.49 -1.43 -3.96
N ASP A 27 -9.22 -1.94 -2.97
CA ASP A 27 -10.51 -2.59 -3.22
C ASP A 27 -11.46 -1.55 -3.84
N ASP A 28 -12.28 -1.93 -4.84
CA ASP A 28 -13.23 -1.03 -5.52
C ASP A 28 -14.19 -0.33 -4.52
N ARG A 29 -14.30 -0.85 -3.30
CA ARG A 29 -15.06 -0.27 -2.17
C ARG A 29 -14.38 0.91 -1.46
N ALA A 30 -13.09 1.17 -1.72
CA ALA A 30 -12.35 2.28 -1.13
C ALA A 30 -12.56 3.61 -1.87
N LEU A 31 -13.30 3.61 -2.98
CA LEU A 31 -13.73 4.82 -3.65
C LEU A 31 -14.79 5.51 -2.79
N LEU A 32 -14.31 6.47 -2.00
CA LEU A 32 -15.05 7.39 -1.14
C LEU A 32 -15.56 6.73 0.15
N VAL A 33 -14.72 6.74 1.18
CA VAL A 33 -15.24 6.65 2.55
C VAL A 33 -16.09 7.92 2.76
N ASP A 34 -17.42 7.78 2.64
CA ASP A 34 -18.35 8.86 2.87
C ASP A 34 -18.28 9.31 4.34
N ASP A 35 -18.65 10.57 4.62
CA ASP A 35 -18.64 11.10 5.99
C ASP A 35 -19.56 10.27 6.91
N ASP A 36 -20.56 9.58 6.35
CA ASP A 36 -21.45 8.64 7.05
C ASP A 36 -20.74 7.32 7.46
N ALA A 37 -19.67 6.91 6.76
CA ALA A 37 -18.88 5.72 7.10
C ALA A 37 -17.91 5.97 8.27
N VAL A 38 -17.65 7.24 8.62
CA VAL A 38 -16.86 7.65 9.79
C VAL A 38 -17.72 8.08 10.98
N ALA A 39 -19.02 8.31 10.81
CA ALA A 39 -19.96 8.62 11.89
C ALA A 39 -19.99 7.59 13.06
N PRO A 40 -19.79 6.27 12.86
CA PRO A 40 -19.70 5.29 13.96
C PRO A 40 -18.41 5.39 14.79
N LEU A 41 -17.42 6.17 14.36
CA LEU A 41 -16.11 6.33 15.02
C LEU A 41 -16.13 7.35 16.17
N SER A 42 -17.28 7.97 16.44
CA SER A 42 -17.48 8.84 17.61
C SER A 42 -17.73 8.07 18.91
N GLY A 43 -17.77 6.73 18.88
CA GLY A 43 -17.80 5.88 20.07
C GLY A 43 -16.39 5.55 20.60
N ASP A 44 -16.30 4.81 21.70
CA ASP A 44 -15.03 4.38 22.34
C ASP A 44 -14.18 3.39 21.49
N ASN A 45 -14.42 3.29 20.19
CA ASN A 45 -13.83 2.26 19.34
C ASN A 45 -12.56 2.73 18.60
N HIS A 46 -11.53 1.93 18.83
CA HIS A 46 -10.22 1.75 18.21
C HIS A 46 -10.01 2.24 16.76
N LEU A 47 -8.74 2.56 16.45
CA LEU A 47 -8.18 2.73 15.10
C LEU A 47 -8.76 1.67 14.15
N SER A 48 -9.54 2.11 13.16
CA SER A 48 -10.12 1.26 12.11
C SER A 48 -9.44 1.52 10.77
N THR A 49 -9.38 0.50 9.91
CA THR A 49 -8.82 0.62 8.55
C THR A 49 -9.55 1.66 7.71
N ALA A 50 -10.88 1.75 7.88
CA ALA A 50 -11.70 2.77 7.21
C ALA A 50 -11.33 4.21 7.61
N LEU A 51 -11.05 4.46 8.89
CA LEU A 51 -10.58 5.78 9.35
C LEU A 51 -9.22 6.12 8.75
N VAL A 52 -8.30 5.15 8.70
CA VAL A 52 -6.97 5.36 8.11
C VAL A 52 -7.10 5.69 6.62
N ASP A 53 -7.89 4.93 5.87
CA ASP A 53 -8.11 5.19 4.45
C ASP A 53 -8.76 6.56 4.21
N TYR A 54 -9.74 6.95 5.03
CA TYR A 54 -10.32 8.28 4.99
C TYR A 54 -9.28 9.37 5.21
N LEU A 55 -8.45 9.24 6.24
CA LEU A 55 -7.39 10.20 6.55
C LEU A 55 -6.37 10.31 5.41
N LEU A 56 -5.94 9.19 4.81
CA LEU A 56 -5.05 9.20 3.65
C LEU A 56 -5.68 9.95 2.48
N GLN A 57 -6.95 9.68 2.17
CA GLN A 57 -7.66 10.32 1.06
C GLN A 57 -7.84 11.83 1.24
N ARG A 58 -8.02 12.29 2.48
CA ARG A 58 -8.20 13.72 2.78
C ARG A 58 -6.88 14.46 2.96
N SER A 59 -5.83 13.78 3.41
CA SER A 59 -4.56 14.42 3.79
C SER A 59 -3.52 14.41 2.68
N LEU A 60 -3.54 13.41 1.80
CA LEU A 60 -2.58 13.32 0.68
C LEU A 60 -3.11 14.12 -0.51
N GLN A 61 -2.43 15.21 -0.87
CA GLN A 61 -2.72 15.89 -2.13
C GLN A 61 -1.96 15.19 -3.27
N PRO A 62 -2.52 15.13 -4.50
CA PRO A 62 -1.83 14.54 -5.63
C PRO A 62 -0.44 15.15 -5.93
N THR A 63 -0.24 16.41 -5.56
CA THR A 63 1.06 17.11 -5.70
C THR A 63 2.13 16.63 -4.73
N ASP A 64 1.75 15.94 -3.66
CA ASP A 64 2.66 15.48 -2.61
C ASP A 64 3.31 14.13 -2.97
N LEU A 65 2.82 13.45 -4.03
CA LEU A 65 3.25 12.12 -4.44
C LEU A 65 3.92 12.16 -5.81
N GLN A 66 4.98 11.37 -5.96
CA GLN A 66 5.61 11.15 -7.26
C GLN A 66 4.77 10.19 -8.09
N ASP A 67 4.87 10.26 -9.43
CA ASP A 67 4.15 9.35 -10.34
C ASP A 67 4.49 7.86 -10.11
N THR A 68 5.63 7.59 -9.47
CA THR A 68 6.10 6.24 -9.12
C THR A 68 5.73 5.81 -7.70
N THR A 69 4.98 6.63 -6.96
CA THR A 69 4.52 6.32 -5.61
C THR A 69 3.11 5.73 -5.64
N LEU A 70 2.98 4.54 -5.06
CA LEU A 70 1.75 3.75 -4.98
C LEU A 70 1.28 3.74 -3.53
N VAL A 71 0.00 4.02 -3.27
CA VAL A 71 -0.54 4.13 -1.91
C VAL A 71 -1.67 3.14 -1.67
N GLY A 72 -1.30 1.97 -1.14
CA GLY A 72 -2.22 0.90 -0.79
C GLY A 72 -3.24 1.30 0.27
N SER A 73 -4.43 0.71 0.19
CA SER A 73 -5.44 0.83 1.23
C SER A 73 -4.97 0.14 2.53
N ALA A 74 -5.49 0.60 3.67
CA ALA A 74 -5.38 -0.05 4.96
C ALA A 74 -5.90 -1.49 4.99
N ASN A 75 -6.67 -1.91 3.97
CA ASN A 75 -7.15 -3.28 3.77
C ASN A 75 -6.47 -4.02 2.59
N SER A 76 -5.37 -3.49 2.05
CA SER A 76 -4.63 -4.08 0.91
C SER A 76 -4.21 -5.54 1.12
N LEU A 77 -4.01 -5.99 2.37
CA LEU A 77 -3.76 -7.40 2.67
C LEU A 77 -4.89 -8.32 2.23
N HIS A 78 -6.14 -7.91 2.48
CA HIS A 78 -7.31 -8.67 2.06
C HIS A 78 -7.37 -8.76 0.53
N PHE A 79 -7.09 -7.65 -0.16
CA PHE A 79 -6.97 -7.64 -1.61
C PHE A 79 -5.91 -8.63 -2.11
N PHE A 80 -4.70 -8.63 -1.54
CA PHE A 80 -3.65 -9.57 -1.93
C PHE A 80 -4.08 -11.02 -1.75
N HIS A 81 -4.71 -11.36 -0.63
CA HIS A 81 -5.20 -12.72 -0.39
C HIS A 81 -6.25 -13.13 -1.42
N GLN A 82 -7.24 -12.28 -1.69
CA GLN A 82 -8.29 -12.56 -2.66
C GLN A 82 -7.71 -12.75 -4.07
N VAL A 83 -6.81 -11.85 -4.49
CA VAL A 83 -6.24 -11.88 -5.84
C VAL A 83 -5.28 -13.04 -6.02
N ASN A 84 -4.41 -13.32 -5.05
CA ASN A 84 -3.52 -14.48 -5.11
C ASN A 84 -4.30 -15.81 -5.14
N ALA A 85 -5.42 -15.93 -4.43
CA ALA A 85 -6.25 -17.13 -4.46
C ALA A 85 -6.81 -17.44 -5.86
N LYS A 86 -7.04 -16.40 -6.70
CA LYS A 86 -7.51 -16.58 -8.09
C LYS A 86 -6.55 -17.41 -8.94
N ILE A 87 -5.25 -17.42 -8.65
CA ILE A 87 -4.26 -18.19 -9.40
C ILE A 87 -4.53 -19.70 -9.32
N ALA A 88 -4.94 -20.20 -8.15
CA ALA A 88 -5.24 -21.62 -7.95
C ALA A 88 -6.52 -22.05 -8.69
N THR A 89 -7.49 -21.15 -8.83
CA THR A 89 -8.78 -21.42 -9.47
C THR A 89 -8.78 -21.14 -10.98
N ALA A 90 -7.86 -20.29 -11.48
CA ALA A 90 -7.81 -19.91 -12.89
C ALA A 90 -7.74 -21.08 -13.89
N PRO A 91 -7.04 -22.21 -13.63
CA PRO A 91 -7.02 -23.34 -14.57
C PRO A 91 -8.37 -24.01 -14.77
N SER A 92 -9.28 -23.93 -13.79
CA SER A 92 -10.58 -24.61 -13.80
C SER A 92 -11.77 -23.70 -14.08
N ASP A 93 -11.60 -22.37 -14.03
CA ASP A 93 -12.66 -21.40 -14.29
C ASP A 93 -12.23 -20.33 -15.32
N PRO A 94 -12.83 -20.33 -16.54
CA PRO A 94 -12.52 -19.35 -17.59
C PRO A 94 -12.76 -17.88 -17.19
N ASN A 95 -13.73 -17.60 -16.32
CA ASN A 95 -14.01 -16.23 -15.87
C ASN A 95 -12.90 -15.75 -14.94
N VAL A 96 -12.43 -16.63 -14.05
CA VAL A 96 -11.29 -16.33 -13.16
C VAL A 96 -10.01 -16.19 -13.98
N ALA A 97 -9.77 -17.04 -14.98
CA ALA A 97 -8.64 -16.93 -15.90
C ALA A 97 -8.60 -15.56 -16.60
N LYS A 98 -9.76 -15.10 -17.12
CA LYS A 98 -9.88 -13.77 -17.73
C LYS A 98 -9.61 -12.65 -16.71
N SER A 99 -10.11 -12.78 -15.48
CA SER A 99 -9.82 -11.82 -14.42
C SER A 99 -8.33 -11.76 -14.09
N VAL A 100 -7.65 -12.90 -14.00
CA VAL A 100 -6.19 -12.97 -13.76
C VAL A 100 -5.42 -12.28 -14.89
N GLU A 101 -5.80 -12.55 -16.14
CA GLU A 101 -5.15 -11.92 -17.30
C GLU A 101 -5.35 -10.40 -17.33
N ASN A 102 -6.56 -9.91 -17.02
CA ASN A 102 -6.82 -8.48 -16.91
C ASN A 102 -5.94 -7.80 -15.85
N ILE A 103 -5.72 -8.47 -14.69
CA ILE A 103 -4.84 -7.94 -13.65
C ILE A 103 -3.39 -7.90 -14.13
N ARG A 104 -2.91 -8.96 -14.80
CA ARG A 104 -1.56 -8.99 -15.39
C ARG A 104 -1.34 -7.88 -16.40
N GLN A 105 -2.32 -7.62 -17.26
CA GLN A 105 -2.27 -6.52 -18.23
C GLN A 105 -2.18 -5.17 -17.52
N ARG A 106 -2.99 -4.93 -16.48
CA ARG A 106 -2.91 -3.71 -15.67
C ARG A 106 -1.57 -3.58 -14.95
N CYS A 107 -0.97 -4.67 -14.45
CA CYS A 107 0.35 -4.65 -13.80
C CYS A 107 1.55 -4.51 -14.76
N SER A 108 1.33 -4.52 -16.08
CA SER A 108 2.43 -4.55 -17.05
C SER A 108 3.36 -3.33 -16.96
N HIS A 109 2.82 -2.16 -16.64
CA HIS A 109 3.57 -0.90 -16.52
C HIS A 109 4.56 -0.88 -15.35
N TYR A 110 4.41 -1.78 -14.35
CA TYR A 110 5.39 -1.89 -13.26
C TYR A 110 6.76 -2.38 -13.72
N LYS A 111 6.87 -2.87 -14.96
CA LYS A 111 8.14 -3.32 -15.55
C LYS A 111 9.03 -2.16 -16.00
N ASP A 112 8.49 -0.95 -16.12
CA ASP A 112 9.19 0.16 -16.79
C ASP A 112 9.94 1.07 -15.82
N ASN A 113 9.54 1.10 -14.55
CA ASN A 113 10.07 2.03 -13.55
C ASN A 113 10.40 1.35 -12.22
N LYS A 114 11.15 2.08 -11.39
CA LYS A 114 11.29 1.80 -9.97
C LYS A 114 10.11 2.44 -9.25
N PHE A 115 9.43 1.68 -8.41
CA PHE A 115 8.24 2.13 -7.69
C PHE A 115 8.48 2.14 -6.18
N GLU A 116 7.78 3.03 -5.51
CA GLU A 116 7.66 3.08 -4.05
C GLU A 116 6.21 2.72 -3.69
N PHE A 117 6.01 1.70 -2.89
CA PHE A 117 4.70 1.31 -2.38
C PHE A 117 4.61 1.61 -0.89
N LEU A 118 3.60 2.39 -0.52
CA LEU A 118 3.29 2.80 0.84
C LEU A 118 1.93 2.21 1.22
N SER A 119 1.85 1.48 2.33
CA SER A 119 0.55 1.03 2.85
C SER A 119 0.56 1.04 4.36
N PRO A 120 -0.31 1.82 5.02
CA PRO A 120 -0.65 1.54 6.40
C PRO A 120 -1.55 0.30 6.45
N PHE A 121 -1.66 -0.32 7.62
CA PHE A 121 -2.67 -1.31 7.98
C PHE A 121 -2.76 -1.42 9.51
N CYS A 122 -3.85 -1.98 10.01
CA CYS A 122 -4.06 -2.15 11.44
C CYS A 122 -3.94 -3.62 11.84
N ILE A 123 -3.35 -3.86 13.01
CA ILE A 123 -3.26 -5.16 13.67
C ILE A 123 -3.62 -4.92 15.13
N ASP A 124 -4.50 -5.72 15.73
CA ASP A 124 -4.72 -5.79 17.19
C ASP A 124 -4.50 -4.45 17.94
N HIS A 125 -5.31 -3.44 17.59
CA HIS A 125 -5.35 -2.10 18.19
C HIS A 125 -4.11 -1.19 18.01
N HIS A 126 -3.18 -1.52 17.12
CA HIS A 126 -2.05 -0.66 16.75
C HIS A 126 -1.92 -0.54 15.23
N PHE A 127 -1.23 0.51 14.77
CA PHE A 127 -0.99 0.73 13.34
C PHE A 127 0.41 0.27 12.95
N VAL A 128 0.49 -0.30 11.75
CA VAL A 128 1.73 -0.60 11.07
C VAL A 128 1.69 0.08 9.71
N ALA A 129 2.83 0.56 9.22
CA ALA A 129 2.98 0.94 7.83
C ALA A 129 4.14 0.18 7.19
N VAL A 130 3.98 -0.17 5.91
CA VAL A 130 5.05 -0.71 5.08
C VAL A 130 5.44 0.31 4.04
N LYS A 131 6.74 0.46 3.83
CA LYS A 131 7.35 1.11 2.67
C LYS A 131 8.15 0.05 1.92
N ILE A 132 7.85 -0.13 0.64
CA ILE A 132 8.51 -1.10 -0.22
C ILE A 132 8.98 -0.38 -1.47
N VAL A 133 10.29 -0.31 -1.68
CA VAL A 133 10.88 0.22 -2.91
C VAL A 133 11.30 -0.96 -3.77
N PHE A 134 10.71 -1.08 -4.97
CA PHE A 134 10.95 -2.22 -5.85
C PHE A 134 11.22 -1.82 -7.32
N ASP A 135 12.04 -2.62 -8.00
CA ASP A 135 12.30 -2.52 -9.45
C ASP A 135 12.32 -3.93 -10.06
N LEU A 136 11.37 -4.23 -10.94
CA LEU A 136 11.22 -5.56 -11.53
C LEU A 136 12.35 -5.91 -12.51
N ARG A 137 13.07 -4.91 -13.04
CA ARG A 137 14.21 -5.08 -13.96
C ARG A 137 15.47 -5.45 -13.19
N SER A 138 15.63 -4.90 -11.99
CA SER A 138 16.77 -5.16 -11.11
C SER A 138 16.91 -6.64 -10.76
N PRO A 139 18.13 -7.22 -10.69
CA PRO A 139 18.34 -8.56 -10.15
C PRO A 139 17.91 -8.64 -8.68
N ASP A 140 18.04 -7.52 -7.97
CA ASP A 140 17.53 -7.35 -6.63
C ASP A 140 16.20 -6.57 -6.66
N ILE A 141 15.09 -7.29 -6.63
CA ILE A 141 13.75 -6.73 -6.87
C ILE A 141 13.34 -5.76 -5.76
N PHE A 142 13.63 -6.10 -4.50
CA PHE A 142 13.22 -5.32 -3.34
C PHE A 142 14.43 -4.55 -2.80
N HIS A 143 14.57 -3.29 -3.21
CA HIS A 143 15.70 -2.45 -2.85
C HIS A 143 15.65 -1.97 -1.39
N GLU A 144 14.45 -1.64 -0.92
CA GLU A 144 14.22 -1.17 0.44
C GLU A 144 12.88 -1.72 0.92
N VAL A 145 12.87 -2.28 2.12
CA VAL A 145 11.65 -2.76 2.78
C VAL A 145 11.70 -2.28 4.22
N SER A 146 10.81 -1.36 4.57
CA SER A 146 10.72 -0.79 5.91
C SER A 146 9.35 -1.06 6.50
N VAL A 147 9.33 -1.54 7.74
CA VAL A 147 8.12 -1.76 8.53
C VAL A 147 8.12 -0.78 9.69
N TYR A 148 7.15 0.11 9.70
CA TYR A 148 6.94 1.08 10.77
C TYR A 148 5.91 0.53 11.73
N ASP A 149 6.33 0.18 12.95
CA ASP A 149 5.44 -0.36 13.97
C ASP A 149 5.26 0.64 15.11
N SER A 150 4.01 1.01 15.38
CA SER A 150 3.65 1.95 16.44
C SER A 150 3.89 1.43 17.86
N LEU A 151 4.05 0.13 18.06
CA LEU A 151 4.40 -0.46 19.36
C LEU A 151 5.89 -0.37 19.66
N ILE A 152 6.73 -0.20 18.64
CA ILE A 152 8.18 -0.15 18.79
C ILE A 152 8.60 1.28 19.09
N LYS A 153 8.96 1.52 20.35
CA LYS A 153 9.47 2.81 20.83
C LYS A 153 10.99 2.81 20.79
N GLY A 154 11.59 3.75 20.06
CA GLY A 154 13.02 4.02 20.07
C GLY A 154 13.83 3.30 18.97
N GLY A 155 14.77 4.05 18.38
CA GLY A 155 15.57 3.68 17.20
C GLY A 155 16.70 2.69 17.44
N ARG A 156 16.41 1.51 18.00
CA ARG A 156 17.36 0.39 17.89
C ARG A 156 17.38 -0.08 16.43
N ARG A 157 18.50 0.17 15.76
CA ARG A 157 18.78 -0.30 14.39
C ARG A 157 18.81 -1.84 14.37
N ASN A 158 18.34 -2.43 13.26
CA ASN A 158 18.32 -3.87 12.96
C ASN A 158 17.31 -4.71 13.74
N ASN A 159 16.06 -4.25 13.84
CA ASN A 159 15.00 -5.17 14.23
C ASN A 159 14.51 -5.88 12.96
N SER A 160 14.87 -7.15 12.79
CA SER A 160 14.31 -7.97 11.72
C SER A 160 12.82 -8.21 11.95
N VAL A 161 12.01 -8.21 10.90
CA VAL A 161 10.60 -8.61 10.99
C VAL A 161 10.50 -10.07 11.43
N HIS A 162 9.79 -10.33 12.53
CA HIS A 162 9.58 -11.71 12.99
C HIS A 162 8.79 -12.51 11.96
N ARG A 163 9.27 -13.70 11.57
CA ARG A 163 8.72 -14.51 10.45
C ARG A 163 7.23 -14.83 10.59
N ASN A 164 6.68 -14.91 11.79
CA ASN A 164 5.25 -15.22 11.99
C ASN A 164 4.39 -13.98 12.33
N SER A 165 5.00 -12.80 12.32
CA SER A 165 4.31 -11.55 12.60
C SER A 165 3.34 -11.17 11.47
N PRO A 166 2.28 -10.39 11.74
CA PRO A 166 1.39 -9.93 10.70
C PRO A 166 2.08 -9.09 9.59
N PRO A 167 3.09 -8.24 9.87
CA PRO A 167 3.88 -7.62 8.80
C PRO A 167 4.59 -8.62 7.90
N ALA A 168 5.14 -9.72 8.43
CA ALA A 168 5.72 -10.78 7.59
C ALA A 168 4.66 -11.42 6.67
N LYS A 169 3.45 -11.68 7.17
CA LYS A 169 2.34 -12.20 6.36
C LYS A 169 1.93 -11.22 5.27
N TYR A 170 1.91 -9.94 5.58
CA TYR A 170 1.65 -8.88 4.61
C TYR A 170 2.70 -8.89 3.49
N LEU A 171 3.98 -8.80 3.85
CA LEU A 171 5.09 -8.75 2.89
C LEU A 171 5.12 -9.99 2.00
N ARG A 172 4.89 -11.19 2.54
CA ARG A 172 4.78 -12.42 1.75
C ARG A 172 3.64 -12.37 0.73
N SER A 173 2.48 -11.85 1.14
CA SER A 173 1.31 -11.73 0.26
C SER A 173 1.57 -10.72 -0.87
N PHE A 174 2.26 -9.62 -0.56
CA PHE A 174 2.74 -8.66 -1.55
C PHE A 174 3.74 -9.29 -2.53
N GLN A 175 4.77 -9.99 -2.03
CA GLN A 175 5.74 -10.68 -2.89
C GLN A 175 5.06 -11.70 -3.81
N GLN A 176 4.11 -12.47 -3.27
CA GLN A 176 3.34 -13.43 -4.06
C GLN A 176 2.53 -12.74 -5.16
N PHE A 177 1.95 -11.57 -4.87
CA PHE A 177 1.27 -10.76 -5.88
C PHE A 177 2.23 -10.28 -6.98
N ILE A 178 3.38 -9.73 -6.60
CA ILE A 178 4.42 -9.29 -7.55
C ILE A 178 4.84 -10.44 -8.46
N ALA A 179 5.12 -11.62 -7.89
CA ALA A 179 5.51 -12.80 -8.64
C ALA A 179 4.42 -13.23 -9.64
N ASN A 180 3.18 -13.40 -9.16
CA ASN A 180 2.08 -13.96 -9.94
C ASN A 180 1.53 -13.03 -11.03
N PHE A 181 1.54 -11.71 -10.78
CA PHE A 181 0.84 -10.75 -11.63
C PHE A 181 1.77 -9.77 -12.35
N CYS A 182 2.90 -9.39 -11.74
CA CYS A 182 3.81 -8.41 -12.33
C CYS A 182 4.97 -9.09 -13.08
N LEU A 183 5.43 -10.24 -12.57
CA LEU A 183 6.51 -11.04 -13.14
C LEU A 183 6.03 -12.30 -13.86
N PHE A 184 4.75 -12.36 -14.26
CA PHE A 184 4.22 -13.51 -14.98
C PHE A 184 5.05 -13.80 -16.25
N GLY A 185 5.41 -15.08 -16.43
CA GLY A 185 6.27 -15.54 -17.53
C GLY A 185 7.75 -15.17 -17.40
N ASN A 186 8.17 -14.52 -16.31
CA ASN A 186 9.57 -14.21 -16.03
C ASN A 186 10.19 -15.26 -15.10
N PRO A 187 11.42 -15.75 -15.34
CA PRO A 187 12.09 -16.70 -14.44
C PRO A 187 12.22 -16.23 -12.99
N LYS A 188 12.29 -14.91 -12.74
CA LYS A 188 12.31 -14.34 -11.38
C LYS A 188 11.03 -14.66 -10.59
N CYS A 189 9.91 -14.92 -11.26
CA CYS A 189 8.67 -15.37 -10.61
C CYS A 189 8.90 -16.66 -9.83
N GLU A 190 9.51 -17.66 -10.45
CA GLU A 190 9.77 -18.96 -9.82
C GLU A 190 10.70 -18.82 -8.61
N VAL A 191 11.71 -17.95 -8.72
CA VAL A 191 12.64 -17.64 -7.60
C VAL A 191 11.89 -17.05 -6.42
N LEU A 192 11.03 -16.05 -6.65
CA LEU A 192 10.25 -15.41 -5.58
C LEU A 192 9.20 -16.36 -4.98
N LEU A 193 8.59 -17.23 -5.78
CA LEU A 193 7.62 -18.21 -5.28
C LEU A 193 8.30 -19.33 -4.48
N ALA A 194 9.51 -19.73 -4.86
CA ALA A 194 10.30 -20.73 -4.14
C ALA A 194 10.87 -20.21 -2.81
N ASN A 195 11.15 -18.90 -2.72
CA ASN A 195 11.62 -18.26 -1.48
C ASN A 195 10.64 -17.17 -0.99
N PRO A 196 9.52 -17.54 -0.34
CA PRO A 196 8.52 -16.57 0.15
C PRO A 196 9.07 -15.60 1.21
N ASP A 197 10.16 -15.96 1.90
CA ASP A 197 10.75 -15.14 2.96
C ASP A 197 11.73 -14.08 2.44
N HIS A 198 12.06 -14.07 1.13
CA HIS A 198 13.02 -13.15 0.55
C HIS A 198 12.76 -11.67 0.89
N ILE A 199 11.51 -11.20 0.73
CA ILE A 199 11.12 -9.82 1.10
C ILE A 199 11.16 -9.56 2.61
N VAL A 200 10.88 -10.57 3.43
CA VAL A 200 10.89 -10.46 4.90
C VAL A 200 12.31 -10.35 5.42
N GLU A 201 13.25 -11.09 4.82
CA GLU A 201 14.68 -11.05 5.15
C GLU A 201 15.32 -9.70 4.80
N LYS A 202 14.73 -8.96 3.86
CA LYS A 202 15.12 -7.59 3.50
C LYS A 202 14.45 -6.51 4.35
N ALA A 203 13.49 -6.88 5.18
CA ALA A 203 12.69 -5.93 5.93
C ALA A 203 13.39 -5.49 7.22
N ASP A 204 13.55 -4.17 7.37
CA ASP A 204 13.97 -3.55 8.62
C ASP A 204 12.78 -2.93 9.33
N VAL A 205 12.69 -3.15 10.64
CA VAL A 205 11.62 -2.61 11.47
C VAL A 205 12.08 -1.30 12.10
N GLN A 206 11.38 -0.23 11.76
CA GLN A 206 11.60 1.11 12.28
C GLN A 206 10.55 1.43 13.35
N GLY A 207 11.01 1.92 14.50
CA GLY A 207 10.13 2.45 15.53
C GLY A 207 9.58 3.82 15.12
N VAL A 208 8.30 4.06 15.37
CA VAL A 208 7.67 5.37 15.13
C VAL A 208 7.66 6.17 16.43
N GLU A 209 8.50 7.21 16.53
CA GLU A 209 8.43 8.16 17.65
C GLU A 209 7.41 9.26 17.33
N ILE A 210 6.20 9.14 17.86
CA ILE A 210 5.24 10.26 17.88
C ILE A 210 5.67 11.21 19.00
N THR A 211 6.46 12.22 18.66
CA THR A 211 6.70 13.36 19.56
C THR A 211 5.57 14.36 19.39
N LYS A 212 5.00 14.84 20.51
CA LYS A 212 3.87 15.78 20.54
C LYS A 212 4.06 16.90 19.52
N GLY A 213 3.30 16.84 18.42
CA GLY A 213 3.23 17.89 17.41
C GLY A 213 3.93 17.63 16.07
N ASN A 214 4.73 16.56 15.91
CA ASN A 214 5.31 16.21 14.60
C ASN A 214 5.55 14.69 14.47
N LEU A 215 5.14 14.09 13.34
CA LEU A 215 5.59 12.76 12.94
C LEU A 215 6.98 12.89 12.32
N TRP A 216 8.04 12.51 13.04
CA TRP A 216 9.39 12.43 12.49
C TRP A 216 9.79 10.96 12.35
N CYS A 217 10.01 10.49 11.13
CA CYS A 217 10.89 9.34 10.90
C CYS A 217 12.32 9.86 11.10
N ARG A 218 13.08 9.29 12.05
CA ARG A 218 14.48 9.65 12.24
C ARG A 218 15.34 9.01 11.14
N ASP A 219 15.37 9.63 9.96
CA ASP A 219 16.41 9.37 8.98
C ASP A 219 17.66 10.18 9.34
N ASN A 220 18.58 9.55 10.08
CA ASN A 220 19.92 10.10 10.30
C ASN A 220 20.78 9.84 9.06
N SER A 221 20.59 10.62 8.00
CA SER A 221 21.50 10.69 6.86
C SER A 221 21.55 12.08 6.21
N VAL A 222 21.53 13.15 7.02
CA VAL A 222 22.05 14.45 6.57
C VAL A 222 22.91 15.05 7.69
N THR A 223 24.20 14.72 7.70
CA THR A 223 25.20 15.59 8.33
C THR A 223 25.35 16.81 7.45
N VAL A 224 24.65 17.90 7.79
CA VAL A 224 25.05 19.23 7.33
C VAL A 224 26.24 19.64 8.18
N SER A 225 27.45 19.44 7.63
CA SER A 225 28.66 20.07 8.16
C SER A 225 28.52 21.58 8.04
N SER A 226 28.75 22.27 9.16
CA SER A 226 28.81 23.73 9.29
C SER A 226 29.99 24.33 8.53
#